data_AF-A0AAU5QK85-F1
#
_entry.id   AF-A0AAU5QK85-F1
#
_cell.length_a   1.000
_cell.length_b   1.000
_cell.length_c   1.000
_cell.angle_alpha   90.00
_cell.angle_beta   90.00
_cell.angle_gamma   90.00
#
_symmetry.space_group_name_H-M   'P 1'
#
loop_
_entity.id
_entity.type
_entity.pdbx_description
1 polymer ?
#
loop_
_entity_poly.entity_id
_entity_poly.type
_entity_poly.pdbx_seq_one_letter_code
_entity_poly.pdbx_strand_id
1 'polypeptide(L)'
;MPDLHDTHDIEAHDLESFAAVLADELPGAWVSTHQQHTEQADQYARAEDVWDMNLIADALAHRVLGQDAVLTRDDGTRLYLIGRPGAEEEFLVAAMAPPGIPARAFQAVREPDGIAVPADPFRAADAITGDLLPRYDKALAQVQHNAVHPPPAMAPAPAREAVTMTWFGDGLLAAKPGSQKAAAVLHENGFAWDPAEKAFVLSGDDTARQAQAVRTAGARLEELGIGVVLRHPHNRPALDTSGAAPVAQRARPAARTR
;
A
#
# COMPACT_ATOMS: atom_id res chain seq x y z
N MET A 1 -2.22 38.06 -21.07
CA MET A 1 -2.47 37.02 -20.05
C MET A 1 -2.80 35.76 -20.81
N PRO A 2 -1.90 34.77 -20.88
CA PRO A 2 -2.24 33.48 -21.46
C PRO A 2 -2.92 32.61 -20.39
N ASP A 3 -3.94 31.87 -20.85
CA ASP A 3 -4.76 30.94 -20.09
C ASP A 3 -3.93 29.80 -19.48
N LEU A 4 -4.28 29.45 -18.24
CA LEU A 4 -3.61 28.51 -17.35
C LEU A 4 -4.34 27.15 -17.28
N HIS A 5 -5.03 26.75 -18.36
CA HIS A 5 -5.93 25.57 -18.35
C HIS A 5 -5.54 24.40 -19.25
N ASP A 6 -4.44 24.44 -20.01
CA ASP A 6 -4.18 23.41 -21.05
C ASP A 6 -3.13 22.35 -20.71
N THR A 7 -2.46 22.41 -19.55
CA THR A 7 -1.37 21.45 -19.24
C THR A 7 -1.89 20.11 -18.70
N HIS A 8 -3.06 20.08 -18.04
CA HIS A 8 -3.59 18.86 -17.41
C HIS A 8 -4.25 17.89 -18.41
N ASP A 9 -4.79 18.40 -19.54
CA ASP A 9 -5.44 17.55 -20.55
C ASP A 9 -4.42 16.84 -21.46
N ILE A 10 -3.23 17.40 -21.66
CA ILE A 10 -2.18 16.78 -22.50
C ILE A 10 -1.51 15.61 -21.76
N GLU A 11 -1.34 15.70 -20.44
CA GLU A 11 -0.82 14.59 -19.63
C GLU A 11 -1.79 13.40 -19.62
N ALA A 12 -3.10 13.67 -19.48
CA ALA A 12 -4.16 12.66 -19.37
C ALA A 12 -4.28 11.72 -20.58
N HIS A 13 -4.13 12.26 -21.79
CA HIS A 13 -4.25 11.49 -23.02
C HIS A 13 -3.03 10.65 -23.36
N ASP A 14 -1.86 10.95 -22.78
CA ASP A 14 -0.61 10.27 -23.10
C ASP A 14 -0.47 8.93 -22.34
N LEU A 15 -0.74 8.89 -21.03
CA LEU A 15 -0.60 7.65 -20.24
C LEU A 15 -1.61 6.57 -20.64
N GLU A 16 -2.89 6.93 -20.84
CA GLU A 16 -3.92 5.96 -21.25
C GLU A 16 -3.57 5.32 -22.60
N SER A 17 -3.20 6.15 -23.58
CA SER A 17 -2.82 5.69 -24.92
C SER A 17 -1.54 4.86 -24.89
N PHE A 18 -0.52 5.32 -24.16
CA PHE A 18 0.73 4.59 -23.96
C PHE A 18 0.47 3.22 -23.34
N ALA A 19 -0.32 3.15 -22.26
CA ALA A 19 -0.63 1.90 -21.57
C ALA A 19 -1.42 0.93 -22.46
N ALA A 20 -2.34 1.44 -23.28
CA ALA A 20 -3.10 0.62 -24.23
C ALA A 20 -2.18 -0.02 -25.29
N VAL A 21 -1.31 0.77 -25.93
CA VAL A 21 -0.36 0.24 -26.93
C VAL A 21 0.64 -0.71 -26.27
N LEU A 22 1.14 -0.36 -25.09
CA LEU A 22 2.08 -1.20 -24.37
C LEU A 22 1.48 -2.57 -23.99
N ALA A 23 0.18 -2.62 -23.66
CA ALA A 23 -0.51 -3.89 -23.40
C ALA A 23 -0.50 -4.82 -24.62
N ASP A 24 -0.64 -4.27 -25.83
CA ASP A 24 -0.61 -5.05 -27.08
C ASP A 24 0.81 -5.52 -27.45
N GLU A 25 1.84 -4.78 -27.04
CA GLU A 25 3.25 -5.09 -27.36
C GLU A 25 3.92 -6.06 -26.36
N LEU A 26 3.41 -6.13 -25.12
CA LEU A 26 3.97 -7.03 -24.11
C LEU A 26 3.65 -8.52 -24.43
N PRO A 27 4.56 -9.45 -24.11
CA PRO A 27 4.33 -10.86 -24.35
C PRO A 27 3.21 -11.41 -23.47
N GLY A 28 2.27 -12.12 -24.09
CA GLY A 28 1.06 -12.65 -23.45
C GLY A 28 -0.17 -11.82 -23.78
N ALA A 29 -1.27 -12.04 -23.07
CA ALA A 29 -2.48 -11.25 -23.20
C ALA A 29 -2.59 -10.29 -22.03
N TRP A 30 -2.33 -9.00 -22.27
CA TRP A 30 -2.44 -7.95 -21.27
C TRP A 30 -3.66 -7.07 -21.52
N VAL A 31 -4.27 -6.59 -20.45
CA VAL A 31 -5.37 -5.63 -20.49
C VAL A 31 -4.96 -4.42 -19.66
N SER A 32 -5.13 -3.23 -20.24
CA SER A 32 -4.91 -1.97 -19.54
C SER A 32 -6.17 -1.50 -18.82
N THR A 33 -6.01 -0.98 -17.60
CA THR A 33 -7.04 -0.23 -16.88
C THR A 33 -6.45 1.08 -16.39
N HIS A 34 -6.88 2.19 -16.98
CA HIS A 34 -6.48 3.54 -16.61
C HIS A 34 -7.41 4.14 -15.55
N GLN A 35 -6.88 5.06 -14.75
CA GLN A 35 -7.66 5.84 -13.80
C GLN A 35 -7.08 7.25 -13.67
N GLN A 36 -7.95 8.25 -13.70
CA GLN A 36 -7.63 9.62 -13.29
C GLN A 36 -7.88 9.79 -11.80
N HIS A 37 -7.02 10.54 -11.13
CA HIS A 37 -7.12 10.85 -9.71
C HIS A 37 -7.60 12.27 -9.53
N THR A 38 -8.82 12.45 -9.04
CA THR A 38 -9.33 13.76 -8.65
C THR A 38 -8.92 14.15 -7.23
N GLU A 39 -8.67 13.15 -6.36
CA GLU A 39 -8.24 13.36 -4.99
C GLU A 39 -7.04 12.46 -4.64
N GLN A 40 -6.20 12.91 -3.70
CA GLN A 40 -4.99 12.18 -3.29
C GLN A 40 -5.31 10.80 -2.68
N ALA A 41 -6.51 10.63 -2.09
CA ALA A 41 -6.97 9.36 -1.52
C ALA A 41 -7.10 8.24 -2.58
N ASP A 42 -7.46 8.60 -3.82
CA ASP A 42 -7.68 7.63 -4.90
C ASP A 42 -6.37 6.96 -5.37
N GLN A 43 -5.24 7.64 -5.18
CA GLN A 43 -3.90 7.17 -5.52
C GLN A 43 -3.45 6.01 -4.64
N TYR A 44 -3.79 6.06 -3.35
CA TYR A 44 -3.27 5.09 -2.37
C TYR A 44 -3.88 3.70 -2.55
N ALA A 45 -5.15 3.61 -2.95
CA ALA A 45 -5.86 2.33 -3.04
C ALA A 45 -5.24 1.36 -4.06
N ARG A 46 -4.66 1.85 -5.16
CA ARG A 46 -3.94 1.02 -6.14
C ARG A 46 -2.46 0.91 -5.86
N ALA A 47 -1.87 1.99 -5.33
CA ALA A 47 -0.45 2.02 -4.97
C ALA A 47 -0.10 1.07 -3.80
N GLU A 48 -1.05 0.72 -2.93
CA GLU A 48 -0.84 -0.23 -1.83
C GLU A 48 -0.29 -1.59 -2.27
N ASP A 49 -0.65 -2.02 -3.48
CA ASP A 49 -0.23 -3.28 -4.06
C ASP A 49 1.10 -3.16 -4.83
N VAL A 50 1.69 -1.97 -4.98
CA VAL A 50 2.93 -1.80 -5.74
C VAL A 50 4.08 -2.49 -5.02
N TRP A 51 4.69 -3.45 -5.69
CA TRP A 51 5.82 -4.23 -5.21
C TRP A 51 7.14 -3.59 -5.66
N ASP A 52 7.29 -2.32 -5.30
CA ASP A 52 8.49 -1.52 -5.51
C ASP A 52 8.66 -0.51 -4.37
N MET A 53 9.75 -0.61 -3.62
CA MET A 53 10.14 0.33 -2.57
C MET A 53 11.14 1.40 -3.04
N ASN A 54 11.36 1.54 -4.36
CA ASN A 54 12.37 2.45 -4.91
C ASN A 54 11.75 3.62 -5.67
N LEU A 55 11.65 3.54 -7.00
CA LEU A 55 11.32 4.71 -7.84
C LEU A 55 9.86 5.13 -7.73
N ILE A 56 8.94 4.17 -7.69
CA ILE A 56 7.51 4.48 -7.59
C ILE A 56 7.14 4.83 -6.16
N ALA A 57 7.72 4.16 -5.17
CA ALA A 57 7.56 4.56 -3.77
C ALA A 57 8.01 6.01 -3.50
N ASP A 58 9.16 6.43 -4.07
CA ASP A 58 9.63 7.81 -3.95
C ASP A 58 8.70 8.81 -4.67
N ALA A 59 8.23 8.47 -5.87
CA ALA A 59 7.29 9.31 -6.63
C ALA A 59 5.95 9.49 -5.88
N LEU A 60 5.37 8.40 -5.37
CA LEU A 60 4.14 8.40 -4.58
C LEU A 60 4.28 9.16 -3.26
N ALA A 61 5.46 9.13 -2.62
CA ALA A 61 5.70 9.80 -1.35
C ALA A 61 5.80 11.33 -1.49
N HIS A 62 6.19 11.84 -2.66
CA HIS A 62 6.54 13.26 -2.83
C HIS A 62 5.64 14.02 -3.80
N ARG A 63 4.74 13.36 -4.53
CA ARG A 63 3.93 13.98 -5.60
C ARG A 63 2.49 13.45 -5.63
N VAL A 64 1.55 14.35 -5.91
CA VAL A 64 0.17 14.00 -6.25
C VAL A 64 0.18 13.57 -7.71
N LEU A 65 -0.12 12.31 -7.98
CA LEU A 65 -0.20 11.79 -9.35
C LEU A 65 -1.57 12.10 -9.95
N GLY A 66 -1.63 12.74 -11.12
CA GLY A 66 -2.92 13.02 -11.78
C GLY A 66 -3.64 11.76 -12.27
N GLN A 67 -2.93 10.65 -12.43
CA GLN A 67 -3.44 9.42 -13.04
C GLN A 67 -2.49 8.23 -12.84
N ASP A 68 -3.03 7.02 -13.00
CA ASP A 68 -2.27 5.78 -13.11
C ASP A 68 -2.87 4.84 -14.17
N ALA A 69 -2.10 3.83 -14.54
CA ALA A 69 -2.61 2.69 -15.28
C ALA A 69 -2.10 1.38 -14.68
N VAL A 70 -2.93 0.35 -14.73
CA VAL A 70 -2.58 -1.02 -14.37
C VAL A 70 -2.70 -1.91 -15.59
N LEU A 71 -1.61 -2.59 -15.95
CA LEU A 71 -1.64 -3.66 -16.93
C LEU A 71 -1.80 -4.99 -16.21
N THR A 72 -2.80 -5.79 -16.59
CA THR A 72 -3.06 -7.11 -16.02
C THR A 72 -2.94 -8.17 -17.11
N ARG A 73 -2.04 -9.13 -16.91
CA ARG A 73 -1.91 -10.32 -17.75
C ARG A 73 -2.96 -11.36 -17.36
N ASP A 74 -3.33 -12.23 -18.29
CA ASP A 74 -4.30 -13.32 -18.10
C ASP A 74 -3.99 -14.26 -16.91
N ASP A 75 -2.73 -14.44 -16.56
CA ASP A 75 -2.29 -15.20 -15.39
C ASP A 75 -2.34 -14.44 -14.05
N GLY A 76 -2.81 -13.19 -14.07
CA GLY A 76 -2.93 -12.33 -12.90
C GLY A 76 -1.66 -11.53 -12.56
N THR A 77 -0.60 -11.63 -13.37
CA THR A 77 0.55 -10.72 -13.27
C THR A 77 0.11 -9.29 -13.53
N ARG A 78 0.54 -8.35 -12.68
CA ARG A 78 0.10 -6.95 -12.74
C ARG A 78 1.28 -5.99 -12.75
N LEU A 79 1.25 -5.00 -13.65
CA LEU A 79 2.21 -3.89 -13.70
C LEU A 79 1.49 -2.57 -13.41
N TYR A 80 2.12 -1.69 -12.65
CA TYR A 80 1.64 -0.36 -12.31
C TYR A 80 2.46 0.69 -13.05
N LEU A 81 1.77 1.64 -13.69
CA LEU A 81 2.35 2.64 -14.59
C LEU A 81 1.93 4.04 -14.17
N ILE A 82 2.90 4.95 -14.13
CA ILE A 82 2.70 6.38 -13.87
C ILE A 82 3.63 7.19 -14.75
N GLY A 83 3.27 8.44 -15.06
CA GLY A 83 4.21 9.40 -15.65
C GLY A 83 5.37 9.67 -14.69
N ARG A 84 6.60 9.82 -15.19
CA ARG A 84 7.75 10.13 -14.33
C ARG A 84 7.72 11.61 -13.95
N PRO A 85 7.62 11.96 -12.65
CA PRO A 85 7.59 13.36 -12.26
C PRO A 85 8.88 14.08 -12.66
N GLY A 86 8.76 15.18 -13.42
CA GLY A 86 9.89 15.97 -13.90
C GLY A 86 10.60 15.41 -15.14
N ALA A 87 10.05 14.38 -15.78
CA ALA A 87 10.54 13.85 -17.05
C ALA A 87 9.35 13.49 -17.95
N GLU A 88 8.87 14.46 -18.72
CA GLU A 88 7.63 14.39 -19.52
C GLU A 88 7.65 13.32 -20.63
N GLU A 89 8.84 12.82 -21.01
CA GLU A 89 8.99 11.77 -22.05
C GLU A 89 9.30 10.38 -21.45
N GLU A 90 9.06 10.18 -20.15
CA GLU A 90 9.34 8.93 -19.45
C GLU A 90 8.19 8.49 -18.54
N PHE A 91 8.01 7.18 -18.46
CA PHE A 91 7.08 6.52 -17.55
C PHE A 91 7.84 5.70 -16.52
N LEU A 92 7.27 5.55 -15.33
CA LEU A 92 7.73 4.59 -14.34
C LEU A 92 6.83 3.36 -14.37
N VAL A 93 7.44 2.18 -14.35
CA VAL A 93 6.75 0.89 -14.37
C VAL A 93 7.26 0.03 -13.22
N ALA A 94 6.35 -0.51 -12.42
CA ALA A 94 6.69 -1.45 -11.36
C ALA A 94 5.78 -2.68 -11.36
N ALA A 95 6.30 -3.77 -10.80
CA ALA A 95 5.50 -4.94 -10.46
C ALA A 95 4.49 -4.59 -9.37
N MET A 96 3.30 -5.17 -9.43
CA MET A 96 2.37 -5.19 -8.29
C MET A 96 2.40 -6.57 -7.64
N ALA A 97 2.28 -6.60 -6.31
CA ALA A 97 2.22 -7.83 -5.53
C ALA A 97 1.01 -8.69 -5.97
N PRO A 98 1.17 -10.02 -6.04
CA PRO A 98 0.05 -10.90 -6.32
C PRO A 98 -0.99 -10.84 -5.18
N PRO A 99 -2.29 -10.76 -5.48
CA PRO A 99 -3.32 -10.68 -4.46
C PRO A 99 -3.41 -11.97 -3.65
N GLY A 100 -3.85 -11.88 -2.39
CA GLY A 100 -4.15 -13.03 -1.56
C GLY A 100 -2.94 -13.77 -0.98
N ILE A 101 -1.72 -13.29 -1.22
CA ILE A 101 -0.52 -13.84 -0.58
C ILE A 101 -0.28 -13.15 0.78
N PRO A 102 -0.03 -13.90 1.87
CA PRO A 102 0.21 -13.30 3.18
C PRO A 102 1.55 -12.54 3.21
N ALA A 103 1.59 -11.37 3.84
CA ALA A 103 2.77 -10.50 3.95
C ALA A 103 4.06 -11.22 4.40
N ARG A 104 3.95 -12.26 5.24
CA ARG A 104 5.12 -13.06 5.68
C ARG A 104 5.86 -13.74 4.52
N ALA A 105 5.19 -14.05 3.42
CA ALA A 105 5.79 -14.73 2.28
C ALA A 105 6.73 -13.81 1.48
N PHE A 106 6.55 -12.50 1.62
CA PHE A 106 7.41 -11.47 1.01
C PHE A 106 8.68 -11.22 1.83
N GLN A 107 8.80 -11.76 3.04
CA GLN A 107 9.97 -11.57 3.89
C GLN A 107 11.24 -12.11 3.21
N ALA A 108 12.30 -11.30 3.23
CA ALA A 108 13.59 -11.59 2.62
C ALA A 108 13.55 -11.85 1.10
N VAL A 109 12.44 -11.55 0.42
CA VAL A 109 12.38 -11.56 -1.03
C VAL A 109 12.89 -10.23 -1.54
N ARG A 110 13.90 -10.27 -2.41
CA ARG A 110 14.33 -9.08 -3.14
C ARG A 110 13.22 -8.66 -4.08
N GLU A 111 12.77 -7.43 -3.95
CA GLU A 111 11.71 -6.89 -4.79
C GLU A 111 12.15 -6.85 -6.26
N PRO A 112 11.18 -6.89 -7.20
CA PRO A 112 11.49 -6.78 -8.60
C PRO A 112 12.24 -5.49 -8.93
N ASP A 113 12.01 -4.39 -8.19
CA ASP A 113 12.47 -3.01 -8.43
C ASP A 113 11.86 -2.41 -9.73
N GLY A 114 11.21 -1.26 -9.64
CA GLY A 114 10.64 -0.55 -10.78
C GLY A 114 11.71 -0.03 -11.75
N ILE A 115 11.30 0.28 -12.98
CA ILE A 115 12.15 0.88 -14.02
C ILE A 115 11.53 2.14 -14.59
N ALA A 116 12.38 3.06 -15.05
CA ALA A 116 11.96 4.13 -15.94
C ALA A 116 12.06 3.65 -17.39
N VAL A 117 11.04 3.93 -18.19
CA VAL A 117 10.95 3.59 -19.61
C VAL A 117 10.66 4.85 -20.43
N PRO A 118 11.14 4.94 -21.68
CA PRO A 118 10.78 6.04 -22.56
C PRO A 118 9.29 5.99 -22.92
N ALA A 119 8.73 7.13 -23.34
CA ALA A 119 7.36 7.25 -23.88
C ALA A 119 7.15 6.56 -25.25
N ASP A 120 8.11 5.78 -25.72
CA ASP A 120 7.99 4.90 -26.89
C ASP A 120 7.55 3.50 -26.42
N PRO A 121 6.30 3.06 -26.67
CA PRO A 121 5.76 1.80 -26.18
C PRO A 121 6.56 0.57 -26.63
N PHE A 122 7.16 0.60 -27.82
CA PHE A 122 7.92 -0.55 -28.35
C PHE A 122 9.24 -0.72 -27.58
N ARG A 123 9.94 0.39 -27.31
CA ARG A 123 11.16 0.38 -26.51
C ARG A 123 10.88 0.11 -25.04
N ALA A 124 9.75 0.59 -24.53
CA ALA A 124 9.28 0.26 -23.20
C ALA A 124 8.97 -1.24 -23.06
N ALA A 125 8.29 -1.84 -24.04
CA ALA A 125 8.00 -3.28 -24.06
C ALA A 125 9.27 -4.14 -24.04
N ASP A 126 10.29 -3.77 -24.81
CA ASP A 126 11.59 -4.44 -24.83
C ASP A 126 12.29 -4.34 -23.46
N ALA A 127 12.30 -3.15 -22.84
CA ALA A 127 12.87 -2.96 -21.51
C ALA A 127 12.11 -3.77 -20.43
N ILE A 128 10.78 -3.77 -20.47
CA ILE A 128 9.95 -4.51 -19.51
C ILE A 128 10.17 -6.01 -19.68
N THR A 129 10.22 -6.51 -20.92
CA THR A 129 10.39 -7.93 -21.22
C THR A 129 11.80 -8.43 -20.92
N GLY A 130 12.82 -7.62 -21.24
CA GLY A 130 14.22 -7.97 -21.06
C GLY A 130 14.73 -7.82 -19.63
N ASP A 131 14.07 -7.02 -18.79
CA ASP A 131 14.57 -6.66 -17.46
C ASP A 131 13.53 -6.82 -16.33
N LEU A 132 12.40 -6.09 -16.39
CA LEU A 132 11.44 -6.07 -15.28
C LEU A 132 10.73 -7.43 -15.08
N LEU A 133 10.21 -8.04 -16.15
CA LEU A 133 9.48 -9.30 -16.06
C LEU A 133 10.34 -10.46 -15.52
N PRO A 134 11.60 -10.67 -15.98
CA PRO A 134 12.47 -11.68 -15.39
C PRO A 134 12.70 -11.51 -13.88
N ARG A 135 12.84 -10.26 -13.40
CA ARG A 135 12.98 -9.96 -11.97
C ARG A 135 11.68 -10.22 -11.21
N TYR A 136 10.54 -9.85 -11.79
CA TYR A 136 9.22 -10.18 -11.26
C TYR A 136 9.08 -11.70 -11.14
N ASP A 137 9.17 -12.46 -12.23
CA ASP A 137 8.95 -13.92 -12.23
C ASP A 137 9.79 -14.63 -11.16
N LYS A 138 11.05 -14.21 -10.99
CA LYS A 138 11.93 -14.72 -9.93
C LYS A 138 11.42 -14.40 -8.52
N ALA A 139 11.00 -13.16 -8.28
CA ALA A 139 10.46 -12.75 -6.98
C ALA A 139 9.13 -13.46 -6.69
N LEU A 140 8.25 -13.57 -7.68
CA LEU A 140 6.95 -14.25 -7.57
C LEU A 140 7.14 -15.73 -7.21
N ALA A 141 8.05 -16.42 -7.90
CA ALA A 141 8.37 -17.81 -7.59
C ALA A 141 8.87 -17.99 -6.15
N GLN A 142 9.71 -17.07 -5.66
CA GLN A 142 10.20 -17.10 -4.28
C GLN A 142 9.07 -16.85 -3.27
N VAL A 143 8.19 -15.89 -3.53
CA VAL A 143 7.05 -15.59 -2.66
C VAL A 143 6.08 -16.77 -2.61
N GLN A 144 5.76 -17.37 -3.76
CA GLN A 144 4.92 -18.57 -3.83
C GLN A 144 5.57 -19.73 -3.06
N HIS A 145 6.88 -19.92 -3.18
CA HIS A 145 7.61 -20.91 -2.40
C HIS A 145 7.50 -20.64 -0.89
N ASN A 146 7.72 -19.39 -0.44
CA ASN A 146 7.60 -19.00 0.97
C ASN A 146 6.16 -19.13 1.50
N ALA A 147 5.15 -18.98 0.65
CA ALA A 147 3.75 -19.15 1.05
C ALA A 147 3.42 -20.62 1.36
N VAL A 148 3.98 -21.55 0.59
CA VAL A 148 3.84 -23.01 0.79
C VAL A 148 4.79 -23.52 1.88
N HIS A 149 5.97 -22.90 2.00
CA HIS A 149 7.01 -23.22 2.97
C HIS A 149 7.27 -22.01 3.86
N PRO A 150 6.33 -21.68 4.78
CA PRO A 150 6.49 -20.52 5.63
C PRO A 150 7.79 -20.64 6.40
N PRO A 151 8.67 -19.61 6.37
CA PRO A 151 9.88 -19.63 7.16
C PRO A 151 9.51 -19.86 8.63
N PRO A 152 10.35 -20.58 9.40
CA PRO A 152 10.11 -20.73 10.83
C PRO A 152 9.88 -19.33 11.40
N ALA A 153 8.81 -19.16 12.18
CA ALA A 153 8.51 -17.87 12.78
C ALA A 153 9.79 -17.35 13.43
N MET A 154 10.34 -16.24 12.92
CA MET A 154 11.43 -15.56 13.60
C MET A 154 10.96 -15.38 15.03
N ALA A 155 11.71 -15.95 15.99
CA ALA A 155 11.42 -15.74 17.39
C ALA A 155 11.20 -14.24 17.57
N PRO A 156 10.10 -13.80 18.22
CA PRO A 156 9.85 -12.38 18.38
C PRO A 156 11.13 -11.76 18.92
N ALA A 157 11.66 -10.76 18.21
CA ALA A 157 12.77 -9.97 18.73
C ALA A 157 12.39 -9.58 20.17
N PRO A 158 13.31 -9.67 21.15
CA PRO A 158 12.99 -9.35 22.53
C PRO A 158 12.26 -8.01 22.53
N ALA A 159 11.04 -8.00 23.09
CA ALA A 159 10.07 -6.92 22.91
C ALA A 159 10.73 -5.56 23.19
N ARG A 160 11.22 -4.91 22.12
CA ARG A 160 11.60 -3.51 22.17
C ARG A 160 10.30 -2.75 22.21
N GLU A 161 10.21 -1.81 23.14
CA GLU A 161 9.05 -0.95 23.24
C GLU A 161 8.75 -0.36 21.85
N ALA A 162 7.49 -0.42 21.42
CA ALA A 162 7.08 0.12 20.14
C ALA A 162 5.77 0.88 20.27
N VAL A 163 5.68 2.03 19.62
CA VAL A 163 4.46 2.81 19.48
C VAL A 163 3.79 2.40 18.18
N THR A 164 2.54 1.95 18.27
CA THR A 164 1.72 1.75 17.06
C THR A 164 0.96 3.03 16.77
N MET A 165 1.18 3.59 15.57
CA MET A 165 0.46 4.72 15.03
C MET A 165 -0.52 4.22 13.96
N THR A 166 -1.77 4.61 14.04
CA THR A 166 -2.83 4.20 13.10
C THR A 166 -3.37 5.43 12.39
N TRP A 167 -3.26 5.46 11.06
CA TRP A 167 -3.71 6.58 10.23
C TRP A 167 -5.10 6.31 9.66
N PHE A 168 -6.13 6.98 10.14
CA PHE A 168 -7.50 6.85 9.65
C PHE A 168 -7.74 7.77 8.43
N GLY A 169 -8.55 7.30 7.49
CA GLY A 169 -8.81 7.99 6.21
C GLY A 169 -9.55 9.32 6.31
N ASP A 170 -9.97 9.71 7.50
CA ASP A 170 -10.55 11.02 7.84
C ASP A 170 -9.50 12.06 8.27
N GLY A 171 -8.21 11.75 8.12
CA GLY A 171 -7.11 12.60 8.57
C GLY A 171 -6.83 12.46 10.07
N LEU A 172 -7.50 11.55 10.78
CA LEU A 172 -7.21 11.27 12.18
C LEU A 172 -6.02 10.33 12.29
N LEU A 173 -5.06 10.61 13.17
CA LEU A 173 -3.99 9.65 13.46
C LEU A 173 -3.93 9.35 14.96
N ALA A 174 -4.10 8.08 15.33
CA ALA A 174 -4.08 7.63 16.72
C ALA A 174 -2.82 6.83 17.04
N ALA A 175 -2.12 7.20 18.10
CA ALA A 175 -0.93 6.54 18.62
C ALA A 175 -1.21 5.95 20.00
N LYS A 176 -0.80 4.70 20.21
CA LYS A 176 -0.87 4.03 21.52
C LYS A 176 0.54 3.84 22.07
N PRO A 177 0.97 4.66 23.05
CA PRO A 177 2.29 4.53 23.64
C PRO A 177 2.37 3.33 24.59
N GLY A 178 3.51 2.62 24.57
CA GLY A 178 3.83 1.55 25.51
C GLY A 178 4.40 2.02 26.85
N SER A 179 4.85 3.27 26.93
CA SER A 179 5.38 3.89 28.16
C SER A 179 5.02 5.37 28.30
N GLN A 180 5.23 5.90 29.50
CA GLN A 180 5.08 7.33 29.78
C GLN A 180 6.08 8.20 28.99
N LYS A 181 7.26 7.66 28.64
CA LYS A 181 8.24 8.38 27.82
C LYS A 181 7.75 8.54 26.38
N ALA A 182 7.19 7.48 25.81
CA ALA A 182 6.55 7.55 24.50
C ALA A 182 5.34 8.52 24.50
N ALA A 183 4.54 8.52 25.57
CA ALA A 183 3.42 9.46 25.71
C ALA A 183 3.87 10.93 25.75
N ALA A 184 4.99 11.24 26.44
CA ALA A 184 5.55 12.58 26.49
C ALA A 184 6.00 13.06 25.09
N VAL A 185 6.71 12.21 24.34
CA VAL A 185 7.14 12.53 22.97
C VAL A 185 5.95 12.78 22.05
N LEU A 186 4.89 11.98 22.14
CA LEU A 186 3.67 12.19 21.35
C LEU A 186 3.01 13.54 21.69
N HIS A 187 2.88 13.85 22.98
CA HIS A 187 2.30 15.11 23.44
C HIS A 187 3.10 16.34 22.97
N GLU A 188 4.42 16.30 23.07
CA GLU A 188 5.32 17.37 22.63
C GLU A 188 5.26 17.62 21.11
N ASN A 189 4.89 16.60 20.33
CA ASN A 189 4.77 16.68 18.88
C ASN A 189 3.33 16.91 18.40
N GLY A 190 2.45 17.40 19.28
CA GLY A 190 1.12 17.89 18.91
C GLY A 190 0.01 16.83 18.96
N PHE A 191 0.28 15.64 19.47
CA PHE A 191 -0.77 14.65 19.70
C PHE A 191 -1.48 14.95 21.03
N ALA A 192 -2.80 15.04 21.00
CA ALA A 192 -3.62 15.23 22.20
C ALA A 192 -4.15 13.89 22.71
N TRP A 193 -4.18 13.68 24.02
CA TRP A 193 -4.83 12.50 24.58
C TRP A 193 -6.35 12.61 24.38
N ASP A 194 -6.92 11.63 23.68
CA ASP A 194 -8.37 11.48 23.55
C ASP A 194 -8.85 10.36 24.51
N PRO A 195 -9.67 10.70 25.53
CA PRO A 195 -10.22 9.72 26.46
C PRO A 195 -11.24 8.76 25.82
N ALA A 196 -11.89 9.12 24.71
CA ALA A 196 -12.82 8.25 23.99
C ALA A 196 -12.07 7.12 23.28
N GLU A 197 -11.03 7.47 22.52
CA GLU A 197 -10.19 6.51 21.77
C GLU A 197 -9.12 5.82 22.63
N LYS A 198 -8.89 6.35 23.85
CA LYS A 198 -7.81 5.93 24.76
C LYS A 198 -6.46 5.91 24.04
N ALA A 199 -6.20 6.94 23.25
CA ALA A 199 -5.04 7.07 22.40
C ALA A 199 -4.61 8.54 22.29
N PHE A 200 -3.37 8.76 21.89
CA PHE A 200 -2.88 10.07 21.50
C PHE A 200 -3.28 10.33 20.06
N VAL A 201 -4.11 11.33 19.84
CA VAL A 201 -4.73 11.65 18.56
C VAL A 201 -4.14 12.93 18.00
N LEU A 202 -3.78 12.88 16.73
CA LEU A 202 -3.41 14.03 15.93
C LEU A 202 -4.53 14.26 14.91
N SER A 203 -5.31 15.31 15.13
CA SER A 203 -6.40 15.74 14.25
C SER A 203 -5.97 16.99 13.48
N GLY A 204 -6.33 17.10 12.21
CA GLY A 204 -6.10 18.29 11.40
C GLY A 204 -6.37 18.06 9.92
N ASP A 205 -6.77 19.11 9.23
CA ASP A 205 -7.05 19.06 7.78
C ASP A 205 -5.77 19.32 6.94
N ASP A 206 -4.66 19.68 7.60
CA ASP A 206 -3.35 19.91 6.98
C ASP A 206 -2.47 18.66 7.10
N THR A 207 -2.56 17.80 6.08
CA THR A 207 -1.84 16.53 5.99
C THR A 207 -0.32 16.71 5.99
N ALA A 208 0.20 17.82 5.47
CA ALA A 208 1.63 18.11 5.45
C ALA A 208 2.17 18.39 6.86
N ARG A 209 1.43 19.18 7.64
CA ARG A 209 1.74 19.44 9.06
C ARG A 209 1.63 18.17 9.89
N GLN A 210 0.65 17.31 9.61
CA GLN A 210 0.51 16.03 10.30
C GLN A 210 1.65 15.07 9.98
N ALA A 211 2.01 14.93 8.70
CA ALA A 211 3.13 14.10 8.29
C ALA A 211 4.46 14.58 8.92
N GLN A 212 4.65 15.90 9.04
CA GLN A 212 5.80 16.47 9.72
C GLN A 212 5.82 16.14 11.23
N ALA A 213 4.68 16.23 11.90
CA ALA A 213 4.55 15.87 13.31
C ALA A 213 4.82 14.38 13.55
N VAL A 214 4.33 13.50 12.67
CA VAL A 214 4.58 12.05 12.72
C VAL A 214 6.06 11.73 12.51
N ARG A 215 6.72 12.33 11.51
CA ARG A 215 8.16 12.13 11.29
C ARG A 215 9.00 12.62 12.47
N THR A 216 8.65 13.77 13.04
CA THR A 216 9.38 14.33 14.18
C THR A 216 9.19 13.48 15.43
N ALA A 217 7.96 13.01 15.70
CA ALA A 217 7.69 12.06 16.77
C ALA A 217 8.42 10.73 16.55
N GLY A 218 8.45 10.22 15.31
CA GLY A 218 9.16 8.99 14.94
C GLY A 218 10.65 9.04 15.23
N ALA A 219 11.32 10.10 14.77
CA ALA A 219 12.75 10.30 15.01
C ALA A 219 13.07 10.39 16.52
N ARG A 220 12.23 11.08 17.30
CA ARG A 220 12.40 11.19 18.76
C ARG A 220 12.15 9.88 19.49
N LEU A 221 11.22 9.06 19.03
CA LEU A 221 10.98 7.72 19.59
C LEU A 221 12.16 6.79 19.28
N GLU A 222 12.72 6.88 18.07
CA GLU A 222 13.89 6.11 17.66
C GLU A 222 15.15 6.47 18.48
N GLU A 223 15.39 7.75 18.77
CA GLU A 223 16.45 8.21 19.69
C GLU A 223 16.34 7.58 21.09
N LEU A 224 15.12 7.24 21.52
CA LEU A 224 14.85 6.57 22.80
C LEU A 224 14.89 5.03 22.71
N GLY A 225 15.22 4.48 21.54
CA GLY A 225 15.22 3.04 21.26
C GLY A 225 13.82 2.43 21.17
N ILE A 226 12.80 3.26 20.94
CA ILE A 226 11.39 2.88 20.83
C ILE A 226 11.04 2.78 19.34
N GLY A 227 10.64 1.60 18.89
CA GLY A 227 10.23 1.40 17.50
C GLY A 227 8.92 2.10 17.18
N VAL A 228 8.73 2.52 15.93
CA VAL A 228 7.44 3.02 15.46
C VAL A 228 6.88 2.07 14.41
N VAL A 229 5.63 1.66 14.59
CA VAL A 229 4.88 0.85 13.62
C VAL A 229 3.73 1.69 13.13
N LEU A 230 3.79 2.12 11.87
CA LEU A 230 2.68 2.79 11.21
C LEU A 230 1.73 1.74 10.62
N ARG A 231 0.43 1.92 10.84
CA ARG A 231 -0.63 1.07 10.30
C ARG A 231 -1.69 1.95 9.64
N HIS A 232 -2.21 1.51 8.52
CA HIS A 232 -3.49 1.97 8.01
C HIS A 232 -4.56 1.01 8.54
N PRO A 233 -5.72 1.48 9.04
CA PRO A 233 -6.81 0.61 9.40
C PRO A 233 -7.23 -0.12 8.13
N HIS A 234 -7.07 -1.43 8.13
CA HIS A 234 -7.70 -2.27 7.11
C HIS A 234 -9.20 -2.00 7.18
N ASN A 235 -9.80 -1.59 6.06
CA ASN A 235 -11.24 -1.54 5.93
C ASN A 235 -11.77 -2.97 6.11
N ARG A 236 -12.15 -3.30 7.34
CA ARG A 236 -12.81 -4.57 7.64
C ARG A 236 -14.24 -4.43 7.09
N PRO A 237 -14.69 -5.26 6.15
CA PRO A 237 -16.11 -5.36 5.87
C PRO A 237 -16.81 -5.72 7.18
N ALA A 238 -17.83 -4.94 7.55
CA ALA A 238 -18.60 -5.13 8.76
C ALA A 238 -19.03 -6.60 8.89
N LEU A 239 -18.50 -7.30 9.90
CA LEU A 239 -19.09 -8.54 10.38
C LEU A 239 -20.25 -8.16 11.31
N ASP A 240 -21.32 -7.64 10.72
CA ASP A 240 -22.64 -7.79 11.29
C ASP A 240 -23.11 -9.21 11.01
N THR A 241 -22.80 -10.13 11.91
CA THR A 241 -23.74 -11.21 12.22
C THR A 241 -23.53 -11.67 13.65
N SER A 242 -24.41 -11.14 14.49
CA SER A 242 -24.80 -11.61 15.80
C SER A 242 -24.44 -13.07 16.08
N GLY A 243 -23.56 -13.28 17.05
CA GLY A 243 -23.36 -14.58 17.68
C GLY A 243 -24.63 -14.98 18.44
N ALA A 244 -25.54 -15.67 17.77
CA ALA A 244 -26.54 -16.47 18.46
C ALA A 244 -25.84 -17.69 19.08
N ALA A 245 -25.67 -17.65 20.40
CA ALA A 245 -25.15 -18.76 21.18
C ALA A 245 -25.99 -20.03 20.98
N PRO A 246 -25.38 -21.23 20.90
CA PRO A 246 -26.13 -22.47 20.85
C PRO A 246 -26.67 -22.79 22.24
N VAL A 247 -27.99 -22.70 22.43
CA VAL A 247 -28.63 -23.21 23.64
C VAL A 247 -28.63 -24.74 23.53
N ALA A 248 -27.76 -25.37 24.32
CA ALA A 248 -27.72 -26.81 24.52
C ALA A 248 -29.09 -27.31 25.04
N GLN A 249 -29.86 -27.99 24.19
CA GLN A 249 -31.05 -28.71 24.63
C GLN A 249 -30.64 -30.06 25.22
N ARG A 250 -30.78 -30.16 26.54
CA ARG A 250 -30.62 -31.37 27.33
C ARG A 250 -31.59 -32.46 26.85
N ALA A 251 -31.04 -33.63 26.57
CA ALA A 251 -31.79 -34.86 26.37
C ALA A 251 -32.42 -35.39 27.67
N ARG A 252 -33.65 -35.94 27.57
CA ARG A 252 -34.21 -37.15 28.22
C ARG A 252 -35.76 -37.08 28.29
N PRO A 253 -36.49 -38.19 28.47
CA PRO A 253 -36.33 -39.55 27.95
C PRO A 253 -37.65 -40.11 27.35
N ALA A 254 -37.61 -41.36 26.88
CA ALA A 254 -38.72 -42.12 26.30
C ALA A 254 -39.90 -42.39 27.26
N ALA A 255 -41.12 -42.46 26.71
CA ALA A 255 -42.20 -43.30 27.23
C ALA A 255 -43.21 -43.71 26.12
N ARG A 256 -43.46 -45.02 26.03
CA ARG A 256 -44.62 -45.70 25.39
C ARG A 256 -45.93 -45.12 25.92
N THR A 257 -47.08 -45.11 25.25
CA THR A 257 -48.04 -46.18 24.87
C THR A 257 -49.29 -45.39 24.41
N ARG A 258 -50.18 -45.78 23.49
CA ARG A 258 -50.98 -47.00 23.32
C ARG A 258 -51.70 -46.90 21.98
#